data_AF-K2QBH2-F1
#
_entry.id   AF-K2QBH2-F1
#
_cell.length_a   1.000
_cell.length_b   1.000
_cell.length_c   1.000
_cell.angle_alpha   90.00
_cell.angle_beta   90.00
_cell.angle_gamma   90.00
#
_symmetry.space_group_name_H-M   'P 1'
#
loop_
_entity.id
_entity.type
_entity.pdbx_description
1 polymer ?
#
loop_
_entity_poly.entity_id
_entity_poly.type
_entity_poly.pdbx_seq_one_letter_code
_entity_poly.pdbx_strand_id
1 'polypeptide(L)'
;MLVCSCNYITDKDIKSVINEMLDEDCWQLIVPGKVYHAMNKRGRCCGCFPNVVDLIIRTTEEYHALRQTEETKVINFMERLKQFHEEQKAALAERRQAMLTAKRAAG
;
A
#
# COMPACT_ATOMS: atom_id res chain seq x y z
N MET A 1 7.05 2.11 -26.65
CA MET A 1 8.38 1.64 -27.09
C MET A 1 8.45 0.12 -27.03
N LEU A 2 9.07 -0.54 -28.01
CA LEU A 2 9.32 -1.99 -27.95
C LEU A 2 10.41 -2.30 -26.93
N VAL A 3 10.16 -3.23 -25.99
CA VAL A 3 11.08 -3.60 -24.90
C VAL A 3 11.68 -4.98 -25.12
N CYS A 4 10.87 -5.96 -25.55
CA CYS A 4 11.33 -7.33 -25.79
C CYS A 4 11.16 -7.70 -27.26
N SER A 5 12.25 -7.70 -28.04
CA SER A 5 12.22 -8.13 -29.44
C SER A 5 11.87 -9.61 -29.60
N CYS A 6 12.28 -10.45 -28.64
CA CYS A 6 11.98 -11.89 -28.69
C CYS A 6 10.49 -12.16 -28.65
N ASN A 7 9.73 -11.47 -27.80
CA ASN A 7 8.31 -11.76 -27.53
C ASN A 7 7.35 -10.69 -28.08
N TYR A 8 7.89 -9.67 -28.76
CA TYR A 8 7.16 -8.49 -29.26
C TYR A 8 6.36 -7.78 -28.16
N ILE A 9 7.01 -7.52 -27.02
CA ILE A 9 6.39 -6.86 -25.86
C ILE A 9 6.81 -5.39 -25.82
N THR A 10 5.83 -4.51 -25.63
CA THR A 10 6.03 -3.07 -25.49
C THR A 10 6.08 -2.64 -24.03
N ASP A 11 6.54 -1.40 -23.80
CA ASP A 11 6.45 -0.72 -22.51
C ASP A 11 5.01 -0.63 -22.00
N LYS A 12 4.04 -0.35 -22.86
CA LYS A 12 2.61 -0.26 -22.52
C LYS A 12 2.09 -1.60 -21.99
N ASP A 13 2.44 -2.70 -22.64
CA ASP A 13 2.03 -4.05 -22.20
C ASP A 13 2.57 -4.33 -20.79
N ILE A 14 3.84 -4.03 -20.56
CA ILE A 14 4.49 -4.21 -19.24
C ILE A 14 3.83 -3.33 -18.17
N LYS A 15 3.61 -2.04 -18.47
CA LYS A 15 2.97 -1.10 -17.54
C LYS A 15 1.54 -1.53 -17.17
N SER A 16 0.75 -2.00 -18.14
CA SER A 16 -0.61 -2.49 -17.89
C SER A 16 -0.61 -3.63 -16.88
N VAL A 17 0.22 -4.65 -17.13
CA VAL A 17 0.32 -5.83 -16.26
C VAL A 17 0.82 -5.46 -14.86
N ILE A 18 1.78 -4.54 -14.74
CA ILE A 18 2.24 -4.08 -13.41
C ILE A 18 1.09 -3.43 -12.65
N ASN A 19 0.31 -2.54 -13.27
CA ASN A 19 -0.82 -1.90 -12.62
C ASN A 19 -1.90 -2.93 -12.23
N GLU A 20 -2.22 -3.88 -13.10
CA GLU A 20 -3.16 -4.99 -12.78
C GLU A 20 -2.68 -5.78 -11.56
N MET A 21 -1.40 -6.13 -11.50
CA MET A 21 -0.81 -6.83 -10.35
C MET A 21 -0.86 -6.02 -9.05
N LEU A 22 -0.72 -4.69 -9.13
CA LEU A 22 -0.78 -3.79 -7.98
C LEU A 22 -2.23 -3.48 -7.56
N ASP A 23 -3.18 -3.55 -8.49
CA ASP A 23 -4.61 -3.45 -8.19
C ASP A 23 -5.12 -4.69 -7.43
N GLU A 24 -4.54 -5.87 -7.71
CA GLU A 24 -4.79 -7.10 -6.95
C GLU A 24 -4.16 -7.05 -5.54
N ASP A 25 -2.88 -6.66 -5.46
CA ASP A 25 -2.17 -6.46 -4.19
C ASP A 25 -1.07 -5.40 -4.36
N CYS A 26 -1.30 -4.23 -3.75
CA CYS A 26 -0.43 -3.08 -3.91
C CYS A 26 0.95 -3.24 -3.23
N TRP A 27 1.15 -4.27 -2.40
CA TRP A 27 2.44 -4.54 -1.74
C TRP A 27 3.12 -5.80 -2.26
N GLN A 28 2.58 -6.41 -3.33
CA GLN A 28 3.14 -7.62 -3.91
C GLN A 28 4.54 -7.37 -4.49
N LEU A 29 5.46 -8.32 -4.25
CA LEU A 29 6.73 -8.37 -4.96
C LEU A 29 6.53 -8.72 -6.45
N ILE A 30 6.88 -7.76 -7.32
CA ILE A 30 6.85 -7.89 -8.78
C ILE A 30 8.27 -8.13 -9.29
N VAL A 31 8.45 -9.18 -10.10
CA VAL A 31 9.71 -9.53 -10.77
C VAL A 31 9.45 -9.79 -12.26
N PRO A 32 10.44 -9.62 -13.16
CA PRO A 32 10.24 -9.82 -14.60
C PRO A 32 9.60 -11.17 -14.96
N GLY A 33 9.97 -12.24 -14.25
CA GLY A 33 9.37 -13.56 -14.45
C GLY A 33 7.85 -13.58 -14.21
N LYS A 34 7.35 -12.90 -13.17
CA LYS A 34 5.91 -12.78 -12.88
C LYS A 34 5.20 -11.95 -13.95
N VAL A 35 5.79 -10.83 -14.35
CA VAL A 35 5.23 -9.95 -15.41
C VAL A 35 5.07 -10.72 -16.73
N TYR A 36 6.07 -11.53 -17.10
CA TYR A 36 5.99 -12.38 -18.30
C TYR A 36 4.95 -13.48 -18.15
N HIS A 37 4.90 -14.11 -16.98
CA HIS A 37 3.93 -15.17 -16.70
C HIS A 37 2.49 -14.68 -16.78
N ALA A 38 2.20 -13.48 -16.25
CA ALA A 38 0.87 -12.85 -16.35
C ALA A 38 0.44 -12.62 -17.81
N MET A 39 1.39 -12.33 -18.71
CA MET A 39 1.14 -12.25 -20.17
C MET A 39 1.07 -13.62 -20.87
N ASN A 40 1.07 -14.73 -20.15
CA ASN A 40 1.19 -16.09 -20.68
C ASN A 40 2.45 -16.29 -21.56
N LYS A 41 3.55 -15.62 -21.20
CA LYS A 41 4.84 -15.67 -21.92
C LYS A 41 5.95 -16.16 -21.00
N ARG A 42 7.05 -16.64 -21.61
CA ARG A 42 8.31 -16.95 -20.92
C ARG A 42 9.44 -16.10 -21.49
N GLY A 43 10.44 -15.78 -20.66
CA GLY A 43 11.66 -15.13 -21.13
C GLY A 43 12.42 -16.05 -22.10
N ARG A 44 12.77 -15.55 -23.29
CA ARG A 44 13.56 -16.29 -24.28
C ARG A 44 15.07 -16.08 -24.10
N CYS A 45 15.55 -14.85 -24.29
CA CYS A 45 16.96 -14.47 -24.12
C CYS A 45 17.24 -13.68 -22.83
N CYS A 46 16.19 -13.17 -22.17
CA CYS A 46 16.23 -12.37 -20.94
C CYS A 46 17.06 -11.06 -20.99
N GLY A 47 17.63 -10.68 -22.14
CA GLY A 47 18.43 -9.44 -22.27
C GLY A 47 17.66 -8.14 -22.07
N CYS A 48 16.33 -8.17 -22.11
CA CYS A 48 15.47 -7.02 -21.84
C CYS A 48 15.08 -6.88 -20.36
N PHE A 49 15.44 -7.83 -19.50
CA PHE A 49 15.02 -7.81 -18.09
C PHE A 49 15.48 -6.58 -17.31
N PRO A 50 16.69 -6.02 -17.50
CA PRO A 50 17.08 -4.77 -16.85
C PRO A 50 16.08 -3.63 -17.13
N ASN A 51 15.70 -3.44 -18.39
CA ASN A 51 14.69 -2.45 -18.77
C ASN A 51 13.30 -2.76 -18.18
N VAL A 52 12.95 -4.04 -18.02
CA VAL A 52 11.69 -4.45 -17.35
C VAL A 52 11.74 -4.09 -15.87
N VAL A 53 12.88 -4.24 -15.19
CA VAL A 53 13.05 -3.84 -13.79
C VAL A 53 12.88 -2.32 -13.64
N ASP A 54 13.49 -1.53 -14.53
CA ASP A 54 13.31 -0.07 -14.53
C ASP A 54 11.83 0.32 -14.72
N LEU A 55 11.11 -0.41 -15.57
CA LEU A 55 9.67 -0.22 -15.74
C LEU A 55 8.87 -0.61 -14.50
N ILE A 56 9.24 -1.67 -13.80
CA ILE A 56 8.62 -2.06 -12.52
C ILE A 56 8.78 -0.91 -11.52
N ILE A 57 10.01 -0.45 -11.28
CA ILE A 57 10.30 0.62 -10.31
C ILE A 57 9.45 1.86 -10.62
N ARG A 58 9.58 2.41 -11.83
CA ARG A 58 8.89 3.65 -12.22
C ARG A 58 7.38 3.52 -12.17
N THR A 59 6.83 2.39 -12.64
CA THR A 59 5.37 2.21 -12.69
C THR A 59 4.80 2.01 -11.29
N THR A 60 5.50 1.28 -10.41
CA THR A 60 5.12 1.15 -9.00
C THR A 60 5.19 2.49 -8.28
N GLU A 61 6.23 3.32 -8.51
CA GLU A 61 6.30 4.68 -7.96
C GLU A 61 5.13 5.55 -8.44
N GLU A 62 4.86 5.56 -9.76
CA GLU A 62 3.72 6.27 -10.36
C GLU A 62 2.38 5.80 -9.74
N TYR A 63 2.21 4.48 -9.56
CA TYR A 63 1.03 3.87 -8.98
C TYR A 63 0.78 4.34 -7.54
N HIS A 64 1.79 4.26 -6.68
CA HIS A 64 1.65 4.68 -5.28
C HIS A 64 1.54 6.19 -5.11
N ALA A 65 2.22 7.00 -5.94
CA ALA A 65 2.08 8.45 -5.90
C ALA A 65 0.63 8.90 -6.16
N LEU A 66 -0.07 8.24 -7.11
CA LEU A 66 -1.48 8.50 -7.35
C LEU A 66 -2.34 8.09 -6.15
N ARG A 67 -2.02 6.96 -5.50
CA ARG A 67 -2.76 6.43 -4.34
C ARG A 67 -2.45 7.10 -3.01
N GLN A 68 -1.35 7.84 -2.86
CA GLN A 68 -1.05 8.59 -1.62
C GLN A 68 -2.12 9.64 -1.28
N THR A 69 -2.97 10.03 -2.24
CA THR A 69 -4.21 10.79 -1.94
C THR A 69 -5.22 10.00 -1.08
N GLU A 70 -5.18 8.66 -1.09
CA GLU A 70 -6.00 7.78 -0.23
C GLU A 70 -5.37 7.56 1.16
N GLU A 71 -4.04 7.39 1.26
CA GLU A 71 -3.35 7.24 2.56
C GLU A 71 -3.51 8.46 3.48
N THR A 72 -3.60 9.66 2.90
CA THR A 72 -3.91 10.89 3.65
C THR A 72 -5.22 10.76 4.47
N LYS A 73 -6.21 10.01 3.97
CA LYS A 73 -7.47 9.76 4.70
C LYS A 73 -7.28 8.78 5.86
N VAL A 74 -6.38 7.80 5.72
CA VAL A 74 -6.05 6.83 6.78
C VAL A 74 -5.37 7.50 7.96
N ILE A 75 -4.47 8.47 7.71
CA ILE A 75 -3.82 9.25 8.75
C ILE A 75 -4.87 10.04 9.58
N ASN A 76 -5.85 10.66 8.92
CA ASN A 76 -6.94 11.39 9.60
C ASN A 76 -7.79 10.47 10.51
N PHE A 77 -8.06 9.24 10.07
CA PHE A 77 -8.82 8.28 10.86
C PHE A 77 -8.05 7.78 12.09
N MET A 78 -6.75 7.52 11.96
CA MET A 78 -5.91 7.08 13.07
C MET A 78 -5.74 8.16 14.14
N GLU A 79 -5.61 9.43 13.74
CA GLU A 79 -5.61 10.55 14.68
C GLU A 79 -6.93 10.64 15.46
N ARG A 80 -8.06 10.50 14.76
CA ARG A 80 -9.40 10.51 15.37
C ARG A 80 -9.60 9.35 16.34
N LEU A 81 -9.10 8.15 16.03
CA LEU A 81 -9.14 7.00 16.94
C LEU A 81 -8.30 7.21 18.20
N LYS A 82 -7.11 7.79 18.06
CA LYS A 82 -6.24 8.12 19.21
C LYS A 82 -6.92 9.13 20.13
N GLN A 83 -7.51 10.19 19.58
CA GLN A 83 -8.27 11.18 20.37
C GLN A 83 -9.40 10.53 21.14
N PHE A 84 -10.22 9.71 20.48
CA PHE A 84 -11.32 9.00 21.13
C PHE A 84 -10.84 8.10 22.28
N HIS A 85 -9.71 7.41 22.09
CA HIS A 85 -9.13 6.56 23.14
C HIS A 85 -8.73 7.35 24.39
N GLU A 86 -8.09 8.50 24.22
CA GLU A 86 -7.68 9.36 25.33
C GLU A 86 -8.88 9.96 26.07
N GLU A 87 -9.93 10.37 25.36
CA GLU A 87 -11.18 10.84 25.97
C GLU A 87 -11.83 9.76 26.86
N GLN A 88 -11.90 8.51 26.38
CA GLN A 88 -12.45 7.41 27.16
C GLN A 88 -11.62 7.11 28.42
N LYS A 89 -10.28 7.19 28.32
CA LYS A 89 -9.39 7.05 29.49
C LYS A 89 -9.62 8.16 30.51
N ALA A 90 -9.72 9.41 30.06
CA ALA A 90 -9.97 10.55 30.93
C ALA A 90 -11.31 10.40 31.67
N ALA A 91 -12.39 10.09 30.95
CA ALA A 91 -13.70 9.86 31.52
C ALA A 91 -13.71 8.71 32.57
N LEU A 92 -12.95 7.63 32.31
CA LEU A 92 -12.83 6.54 33.26
C LEU A 92 -12.04 6.94 34.52
N ALA A 93 -10.96 7.72 34.37
CA ALA A 93 -10.18 8.24 35.48
C ALA A 93 -10.99 9.17 36.37
N GLU A 94 -11.76 10.08 35.77
CA GLU A 94 -12.68 10.97 36.49
C GLU A 94 -13.73 10.20 37.29
N ARG A 95 -14.37 9.18 36.68
CA ARG A 95 -15.33 8.32 37.38
C ARG A 95 -14.72 7.61 38.58
N ARG A 96 -13.50 7.07 38.43
CA ARG A 96 -12.77 6.44 39.54
C ARG A 96 -12.48 7.43 40.67
N GLN A 97 -12.04 8.63 40.31
CA GLN A 97 -11.72 9.67 41.29
C GLN A 97 -12.98 10.17 42.01
N ALA A 98 -14.09 10.34 41.30
CA ALA A 98 -15.39 10.69 41.88
C ALA A 98 -15.87 9.62 42.87
N MET A 99 -15.76 8.32 42.54
CA MET A 99 -16.09 7.24 43.46
C MET A 99 -15.22 7.25 44.72
N LEU A 100 -13.91 7.47 44.58
CA LEU A 100 -12.98 7.56 45.72
C LEU A 100 -13.32 8.75 46.63
N THR A 101 -13.64 9.90 46.05
CA THR A 101 -14.05 11.10 46.80
C THR A 101 -15.38 10.87 47.53
N ALA A 102 -16.37 10.29 46.86
CA ALA A 102 -17.67 9.97 47.48
C ALA A 102 -17.52 8.97 48.63
N LYS A 103 -16.66 7.95 48.48
CA LYS A 103 -16.38 6.97 49.54
C LYS A 103 -15.71 7.60 50.76
N ARG A 104 -14.83 8.59 50.56
CA ARG A 104 -14.18 9.35 51.65
C ARG A 104 -15.13 10.29 52.38
N ALA A 105 -16.15 10.83 51.70
CA ALA A 105 -17.13 11.73 52.31
C ALA A 105 -18.20 10.99 53.13
N ALA A 106 -18.35 9.67 52.93
CA ALA A 106 -19.36 8.84 53.57
C ALA A 106 -18.87 8.09 54.83
N GLY A 107 -17.59 8.22 55.19
CA GLY A 107 -16.98 7.62 56.39
C GLY A 107 -16.39 8.69 57.30
#